data_AF-A0A0S6X9Z3-F1
#
_entry.id   AF-A0A0S6X9Z3-F1
#
_cell.length_a   1.000
_cell.length_b   1.000
_cell.length_c   1.000
_cell.angle_alpha   90.00
_cell.angle_beta   90.00
_cell.angle_gamma   90.00
#
_symmetry.space_group_name_H-M   'P 1'
#
loop_
_entity.id
_entity.type
_entity.pdbx_description
1 polymer ?
#
loop_
_entity_poly.entity_id
_entity_poly.type
_entity_poly.pdbx_seq_one_letter_code
_entity_poly.pdbx_strand_id
1 'polypeptide(L)'
;MATSTQRGIIKFDNIVNFRDVGEYTNAVSGASYMKPHMLYRSARPDQASVYDLNTLELSLRIQTILDLRTPYILLIHSPAIPKPLMPPKAQNTPPSPPTPTPHHQQSPPRAST
;
A
#
# COMPACT_ATOMS: atom_id res chain seq x y z
N MET A 1 36.54 4.95 -27.55
CA MET A 1 35.25 5.24 -28.21
C MET A 1 34.14 4.95 -27.20
N ALA A 2 33.66 5.95 -26.47
CA ALA A 2 32.54 5.78 -25.54
C ALA A 2 31.24 5.81 -26.34
N THR A 3 30.59 4.67 -26.43
CA THR A 3 29.29 4.50 -27.10
C THR A 3 28.25 5.36 -26.39
N SER A 4 27.64 6.28 -27.14
CA SER A 4 26.46 7.04 -26.77
C SER A 4 25.34 6.09 -26.32
N THR A 5 25.17 5.90 -25.01
CA THR A 5 24.02 5.19 -24.45
C THR A 5 22.74 5.85 -24.96
N GLN A 6 21.87 5.08 -25.60
CA GLN A 6 20.57 5.54 -26.06
C GLN A 6 19.81 6.17 -24.89
N ARG A 7 19.52 7.47 -25.00
CA ARG A 7 18.61 8.22 -24.13
C ARG A 7 17.16 7.77 -24.35
N GLY A 8 16.90 6.48 -24.16
CA GLY A 8 15.55 5.94 -24.11
C GLY A 8 15.06 6.07 -22.67
N ILE A 9 14.03 6.88 -22.44
CA ILE A 9 13.30 6.83 -21.17
C ILE A 9 12.76 5.41 -21.05
N ILE A 10 13.34 4.61 -20.15
CA ILE A 10 12.83 3.27 -19.85
C ILE A 10 11.45 3.45 -19.23
N LYS A 11 10.44 2.88 -19.89
CA LYS A 11 9.06 2.90 -19.41
C LYS A 11 8.77 1.57 -18.75
N PHE A 12 8.26 1.64 -17.53
CA PHE A 12 7.72 0.52 -16.79
C PHE A 12 6.20 0.63 -16.76
N ASP A 13 5.52 -0.50 -16.68
CA ASP A 13 4.06 -0.56 -16.54
C ASP A 13 3.66 -0.09 -15.14
N ASN A 14 4.27 -0.71 -14.11
CA ASN A 14 3.84 -0.54 -12.72
C ASN A 14 4.93 0.07 -11.83
N ILE A 15 6.21 0.04 -12.23
CA ILE A 15 7.30 0.64 -11.47
C ILE A 15 7.34 2.16 -11.70
N VAL A 16 6.79 2.92 -10.76
CA VAL A 16 6.73 4.38 -10.85
C VAL A 16 7.99 5.08 -10.31
N ASN A 17 8.20 6.33 -10.74
CA ASN A 17 9.34 7.18 -10.34
C ASN A 17 10.73 6.57 -10.58
N PHE A 18 10.84 5.66 -11.55
CA PHE A 18 12.09 5.00 -11.91
C PHE A 18 13.07 5.97 -12.58
N ARG A 19 14.34 5.98 -12.14
CA ARG A 19 15.41 6.71 -12.81
C ARG A 19 16.80 6.22 -12.42
N ASP A 20 17.76 6.47 -13.30
CA ASP A 20 19.19 6.40 -13.03
C ASP A 20 19.63 7.61 -12.20
N VAL A 21 20.19 7.35 -11.02
CA VAL A 21 20.64 8.41 -10.10
C VAL A 21 21.88 9.11 -10.63
N GLY A 22 22.78 8.38 -11.28
CA GLY A 22 24.02 8.93 -11.82
C GLY A 22 23.74 9.88 -12.99
N GLU A 23 22.89 9.46 -13.94
CA GLU A 23 22.49 10.34 -15.05
C GLU A 23 21.76 11.58 -14.55
N TYR A 24 20.78 11.42 -13.66
CA TYR A 24 20.00 12.54 -13.13
C TYR A 24 20.89 13.54 -12.37
N THR A 25 21.76 13.05 -11.48
CA THR A 25 22.62 13.91 -10.66
C THR A 25 23.60 14.68 -11.52
N ASN A 26 24.25 14.01 -12.47
CA ASN A 26 25.21 14.67 -13.36
C ASN A 26 24.54 15.71 -14.26
N ALA A 27 23.31 15.44 -14.71
CA ALA A 27 22.54 16.40 -15.51
C ALA A 27 22.14 17.64 -14.70
N VAL A 28 21.72 17.45 -13.45
CA VAL A 28 21.31 18.56 -12.56
C VAL A 28 22.53 19.37 -12.09
N SER A 29 23.66 18.73 -11.81
CA SER A 29 24.86 19.41 -11.32
C SER A 29 25.70 20.04 -12.42
N GLY A 30 25.55 19.61 -13.68
CA GLY A 30 26.44 19.98 -14.78
C GLY A 30 27.84 19.37 -14.68
N ALA A 31 28.05 18.42 -13.77
CA ALA A 31 29.35 17.81 -13.49
C ALA A 31 29.22 16.30 -13.26
N SER A 32 30.23 15.54 -13.68
CA SER A 32 30.23 14.07 -13.59
C SER A 32 30.67 13.56 -12.21
N TYR A 33 29.80 13.67 -11.20
CA TYR A 33 30.07 13.18 -9.84
C TYR A 33 29.83 11.68 -9.66
N MET A 34 28.88 11.12 -10.39
CA MET A 34 28.47 9.73 -10.25
C MET A 34 28.61 9.00 -11.57
N LYS A 35 29.00 7.73 -11.52
CA LYS A 35 28.97 6.87 -12.69
C LYS A 35 27.51 6.47 -12.98
N PRO A 36 26.97 6.74 -14.19
CA PRO A 36 25.67 6.22 -14.60
C PRO A 36 25.59 4.69 -14.53
N HIS A 37 24.36 4.18 -14.47
CA HIS A 37 23.99 2.77 -14.49
C HIS A 37 24.45 1.96 -13.28
N MET A 38 24.91 2.64 -12.22
CA MET A 38 25.35 2.03 -10.97
C MET A 38 24.25 1.98 -9.91
N LEU A 39 23.39 3.00 -9.89
CA LEU A 39 22.35 3.16 -8.88
C LEU A 39 21.08 3.68 -9.54
N TYR A 40 20.01 2.92 -9.34
CA TYR A 40 18.68 3.30 -9.74
C TYR A 40 17.83 3.56 -8.50
N ARG A 41 16.79 4.36 -8.66
CA ARG A 41 15.73 4.48 -7.66
C ARG A 41 14.37 4.42 -8.32
N SER A 42 13.44 3.82 -7.62
CA SER A 42 12.03 3.77 -7.97
C SER A 42 11.19 4.03 -6.72
N ALA A 43 9.88 4.09 -6.90
CA ALA A 43 8.97 3.80 -5.81
C ALA A 43 8.88 2.27 -5.59
N ARG A 44 7.72 1.82 -5.14
CA ARG A 44 7.36 0.45 -4.79
C ARG A 44 7.59 -0.56 -5.94
N PRO A 45 8.47 -1.56 -5.77
CA PRO A 45 8.70 -2.58 -6.79
C PRO A 45 7.77 -3.80 -6.65
N ASP A 46 6.96 -3.90 -5.58
CA ASP A 46 6.12 -5.07 -5.30
C ASP A 46 5.00 -5.32 -6.32
N GLN A 47 4.69 -4.34 -7.16
CA GLN A 47 3.66 -4.45 -8.20
C GLN A 47 4.25 -4.61 -9.61
N ALA A 48 5.56 -4.84 -9.73
CA ALA A 48 6.23 -5.00 -11.03
C ALA A 48 5.52 -6.04 -11.92
N SER A 49 5.21 -5.66 -13.15
CA SER A 49 4.70 -6.61 -14.17
C SER A 49 5.81 -7.60 -14.57
N VAL A 50 5.46 -8.66 -15.30
CA VAL A 50 6.47 -9.58 -15.88
C VAL A 50 7.40 -8.83 -16.83
N TYR A 51 6.88 -7.85 -17.57
CA TYR A 51 7.68 -6.99 -18.43
C TYR A 51 8.65 -6.12 -17.61
N ASP A 52 8.17 -5.54 -16.50
CA ASP A 52 8.99 -4.75 -15.60
C ASP A 52 10.16 -5.57 -15.03
N LEU A 53 9.87 -6.78 -14.55
CA LEU A 53 10.88 -7.70 -14.01
C LEU A 53 11.93 -8.07 -15.07
N ASN A 54 11.50 -8.46 -16.27
CA ASN A 54 12.41 -8.75 -17.38
C ASN A 54 13.27 -7.54 -17.76
N THR A 55 12.71 -6.33 -17.69
CA THR A 55 13.45 -5.10 -17.98
C THR A 55 14.52 -4.85 -16.90
N LEU A 56 14.18 -5.00 -15.61
CA LEU A 56 15.12 -4.85 -14.50
C LEU A 56 16.27 -5.88 -14.59
N GLU A 57 15.95 -7.14 -14.87
CA GLU A 57 16.91 -8.24 -14.86
C GLU A 57 17.73 -8.31 -16.14
N LEU A 58 17.08 -8.36 -17.30
CA LEU A 58 17.75 -8.65 -18.57
C LEU A 58 18.35 -7.41 -19.21
N SER A 59 17.61 -6.29 -19.16
CA SER A 59 18.02 -5.04 -19.81
C SER A 59 18.94 -4.21 -18.92
N LEU A 60 18.54 -4.04 -17.65
CA LEU A 60 19.29 -3.20 -16.70
C LEU A 60 20.29 -3.97 -15.84
N ARG A 61 20.19 -5.31 -15.80
CA ARG A 61 21.09 -6.19 -15.02
C ARG A 61 21.17 -5.80 -13.54
N ILE A 62 20.05 -5.39 -12.97
CA ILE A 62 19.95 -5.09 -11.55
C ILE A 62 19.96 -6.41 -10.78
N GLN A 63 20.99 -6.61 -9.97
CA GLN A 63 21.17 -7.84 -9.18
C GLN A 63 20.66 -7.71 -7.74
N THR A 64 20.61 -6.47 -7.24
CA THR A 64 20.31 -6.19 -5.83
C THR A 64 19.22 -5.14 -5.74
N ILE A 65 18.17 -5.44 -4.96
CA ILE A 65 17.12 -4.49 -4.60
C ILE A 65 17.21 -4.22 -3.09
N LEU A 66 17.33 -2.95 -2.73
CA LEU A 66 17.26 -2.50 -1.34
C LEU A 66 15.86 -1.96 -1.07
N ASP A 67 15.02 -2.76 -0.44
CA ASP A 67 13.69 -2.32 -0.02
C ASP A 67 13.74 -1.64 1.35
N LEU A 68 13.57 -0.33 1.35
CA LEU A 68 13.66 0.50 2.55
C LEU A 68 12.31 0.72 3.24
N ARG A 69 11.24 0.03 2.80
CA ARG A 69 9.93 0.12 3.45
C ARG A 69 9.98 -0.53 4.83
N THR A 70 9.15 -0.02 5.74
CA THR A 70 9.04 -0.64 7.06
C THR A 70 8.49 -2.07 6.92
N PRO A 71 8.90 -3.02 7.79
CA PRO A 71 8.41 -4.39 7.74
C PRO A 71 6.87 -4.49 7.75
N TYR A 72 6.19 -3.58 8.46
CA TYR A 72 4.74 -3.50 8.45
C TYR A 72 4.18 -3.25 7.04
N ILE A 73 4.75 -2.30 6.30
CA ILE A 73 4.33 -1.99 4.93
C ILE A 73 4.69 -3.13 3.96
N LEU A 74 5.77 -3.87 4.19
CA LEU A 74 6.09 -5.08 3.42
C LEU A 74 5.05 -6.18 3.64
N LEU A 75 4.63 -6.38 4.89
CA LEU A 75 3.69 -7.42 5.28
C LEU A 75 2.31 -7.22 4.65
N ILE A 76 1.76 -6.00 4.74
CA ILE A 76 0.41 -5.71 4.22
C ILE A 76 0.33 -5.80 2.69
N HIS A 77 1.47 -5.75 1.98
CA HIS A 77 1.54 -5.81 0.53
C HIS A 77 2.20 -7.10 0.01
N SER A 78 2.51 -8.03 0.90
CA SER A 78 2.94 -9.38 0.51
C SER A 78 1.70 -10.19 0.08
N PRO A 79 1.71 -10.83 -1.10
CA PRO A 79 0.58 -11.63 -1.59
C PRO A 79 0.30 -12.89 -0.75
N ALA A 80 1.13 -13.20 0.24
CA ALA A 80 1.12 -14.46 0.99
C ALA A 80 0.22 -14.48 2.25
N ILE A 81 -0.54 -13.41 2.56
CA ILE A 81 -1.34 -13.37 3.80
C ILE A 81 -2.84 -13.26 3.48
N PRO A 82 -3.68 -14.21 3.92
CA PRO A 82 -5.13 -14.01 3.92
C PRO A 82 -5.43 -12.80 4.80
N LYS A 83 -6.16 -11.82 4.23
CA LYS A 83 -6.61 -10.60 4.92
C LYS A 83 -6.98 -10.94 6.37
N PRO A 84 -6.46 -10.22 7.39
CA PRO A 84 -6.92 -10.41 8.75
C PRO A 84 -8.45 -10.35 8.76
N LEU A 85 -9.10 -11.41 9.23
CA LEU A 85 -10.54 -11.40 9.45
C LEU A 85 -10.81 -10.18 10.33
N MET A 86 -11.43 -9.15 9.77
CA MET A 86 -11.81 -7.97 10.54
C MET A 86 -12.60 -8.47 11.76
N PRO A 87 -12.36 -7.92 12.97
CA PRO A 87 -13.23 -8.24 14.09
C PRO A 87 -14.67 -7.91 13.68
N PRO A 88 -15.66 -8.73 14.08
CA PRO A 88 -17.04 -8.52 13.68
C PRO A 88 -17.43 -7.09 14.04
N LYS A 89 -17.91 -6.36 13.03
CA LYS A 89 -18.46 -5.02 13.19
C LYS A 89 -19.50 -5.11 14.31
N ALA A 90 -19.24 -4.47 15.45
CA ALA A 90 -20.23 -4.37 16.52
C ALA A 90 -21.50 -3.77 15.90
N GLN A 91 -22.54 -4.60 15.78
CA GLN A 91 -23.86 -4.14 15.40
C GLN A 91 -24.35 -3.23 16.51
N ASN A 92 -24.30 -1.92 16.28
CA ASN A 92 -25.06 -0.97 17.07
C ASN A 92 -26.54 -1.22 16.78
N THR A 93 -27.15 -2.21 17.43
CA THR A 93 -28.61 -2.30 17.51
C THR A 93 -29.09 -1.21 18.47
N PRO A 94 -30.05 -0.35 18.07
CA PRO A 94 -30.70 0.55 19.00
C PRO A 94 -31.33 -0.28 20.14
N PRO A 95 -31.29 0.19 21.40
CA PRO A 95 -31.99 -0.50 22.48
C PRO A 95 -33.50 -0.51 22.18
N SER A 96 -34.13 -1.68 22.29
CA SER A 96 -35.58 -1.81 22.19
C SER A 96 -36.28 -0.93 23.23
N PRO A 97 -37.43 -0.33 22.92
CA PRO A 97 -38.20 0.43 23.89
C PRO A 97 -38.67 -0.48 25.05
N PRO A 98 -38.76 0.04 26.28
CA PRO A 98 -39.21 -0.74 27.43
C PRO A 98 -40.67 -1.17 27.26
N THR A 99 -40.91 -2.46 27.45
CA THR A 99 -42.24 -3.08 27.54
C THR A 99 -43.08 -2.39 28.63
N PRO A 100 -44.34 -2.00 28.38
CA PRO A 100 -45.19 -1.43 29.42
C PRO A 100 -45.51 -2.49 30.48
N THR A 101 -45.19 -2.17 31.73
CA THR A 101 -45.54 -2.95 32.92
C THR A 101 -47.07 -3.00 33.06
N PRO A 102 -47.69 -4.17 33.33
CA PRO A 102 -49.14 -4.22 33.52
C PRO A 102 -49.54 -3.48 34.79
N HIS A 103 -50.34 -2.42 34.63
CA HIS A 103 -50.95 -1.71 35.74
C HIS A 103 -51.85 -2.66 36.54
N HIS A 104 -51.53 -2.81 37.83
CA HIS A 104 -52.36 -3.50 38.80
C HIS A 104 -53.70 -2.76 38.93
N GLN A 105 -54.78 -3.43 38.53
CA GLN A 105 -56.15 -2.93 38.59
C GLN A 105 -56.56 -2.85 40.08
N GLN A 106 -56.63 -1.63 40.63
CA GLN A 106 -57.21 -1.40 41.95
C GLN A 106 -58.73 -1.45 41.84
N SER A 107 -59.33 -2.41 42.56
CA SER A 107 -60.78 -2.52 42.75
C SER A 107 -61.31 -1.33 43.58
N PRO A 108 -62.50 -0.79 43.29
CA PRO A 108 -63.07 0.31 44.07
C PRO A 108 -63.60 -0.17 45.44
N PRO A 109 -63.64 0.71 46.46
CA PRO A 109 -64.10 0.36 47.80
C PRO A 109 -65.62 0.17 47.86
N ARG A 110 -66.03 -0.83 48.64
CA ARG A 110 -67.42 -1.19 48.94
C ARG A 110 -68.02 -0.16 49.91
N ALA A 111 -69.17 0.42 49.56
CA ALA A 111 -69.91 1.31 50.44
C ALA A 111 -70.44 0.55 51.67
N SER A 112 -70.20 1.08 52.87
CA SER A 112 -70.89 0.67 54.10
C SER A 112 -72.16 1.49 54.25
N THR A 113 -73.27 0.80 54.45
CA THR A 113 -74.50 1.29 55.10
C THR A 113 -74.51 0.71 56.51
#